data_AF-A0A252EMP6-F1
#
_entry.id   AF-A0A252EMP6-F1
#
_cell.length_a   1.000
_cell.length_b   1.000
_cell.length_c   1.000
_cell.angle_alpha   90.00
_cell.angle_beta   90.00
_cell.angle_gamma   90.00
#
_symmetry.space_group_name_H-M   'P 1'
#
loop_
_entity.id
_entity.type
_entity.pdbx_description
1 polymer ?
#
loop_
_entity_poly.entity_id
_entity_poly.type
_entity_poly.pdbx_seq_one_letter_code
_entity_poly.pdbx_strand_id
1 'polypeptide(L)'
;MINVMASSVINAPVSSVWGLIRDFGALGRWLPGVKRCLIEGDDPGDRVGVIRRVEMGDVGVIREQLLALSDVNHAVTFSIIEAALPIRNYRSTITLLPVTDGDRTFIQWCGQFEAAAKHAASMEARMPIHIYQPAFDRLAEILALMETQS
;
A
#
# COMPACT_ATOMS: atom_id res chain seq x y z
N MET A 1 15.23 -14.97 -0.49
CA MET A 1 14.19 -14.00 -0.85
C MET A 1 12.92 -14.35 -0.10
N ILE A 2 12.34 -13.40 0.62
CA ILE A 2 11.15 -13.57 1.47
C ILE A 2 9.96 -13.00 0.69
N ASN A 3 8.84 -13.72 0.69
CA ASN A 3 7.59 -13.29 0.07
C ASN A 3 6.51 -13.21 1.15
N VAL A 4 5.77 -12.10 1.16
CA VAL A 4 4.68 -11.86 2.10
C VAL A 4 3.45 -11.44 1.33
N MET A 5 2.27 -11.79 1.84
CA MET A 5 1.01 -11.43 1.23
C MET A 5 -0.07 -11.27 2.29
N ALA A 6 -0.98 -10.32 2.06
CA ALA A 6 -2.29 -10.30 2.68
C ALA A 6 -3.35 -10.03 1.60
N SER A 7 -4.58 -10.48 1.86
CA SER A 7 -5.74 -10.18 1.02
C SER A 7 -7.00 -10.02 1.86
N SER A 8 -7.95 -9.22 1.37
CA SER A 8 -9.26 -9.04 2.00
C SER A 8 -10.34 -8.78 0.96
N VAL A 9 -11.60 -8.75 1.40
CA VAL A 9 -12.74 -8.27 0.61
C VAL A 9 -13.23 -6.97 1.24
N ILE A 10 -13.25 -5.90 0.47
CA ILE A 10 -13.81 -4.61 0.86
C ILE A 10 -15.21 -4.51 0.28
N ASN A 11 -16.19 -4.15 1.12
CA ASN A 11 -17.58 -3.94 0.72
C ASN A 11 -17.77 -2.60 0.00
N ALA A 12 -17.13 -2.45 -1.16
CA ALA A 12 -17.27 -1.29 -2.04
C ALA A 12 -16.83 -1.65 -3.47
N PRO A 13 -17.32 -0.92 -4.50
CA PRO A 13 -16.91 -1.11 -5.88
C PRO A 13 -15.42 -0.81 -6.10
N VAL A 14 -14.81 -1.47 -7.09
CA VAL A 14 -13.37 -1.32 -7.41
C VAL A 14 -13.00 0.13 -7.71
N SER A 15 -13.88 0.88 -8.38
CA SER A 15 -13.66 2.29 -8.69
C SER A 15 -13.49 3.15 -7.43
N SER A 16 -14.29 2.91 -6.39
CA SER A 16 -14.23 3.62 -5.11
C SER A 16 -12.95 3.29 -4.36
N VAL A 17 -12.58 2.01 -4.28
CA VAL A 17 -11.33 1.57 -3.62
C VAL A 17 -10.11 2.09 -4.39
N TRP A 18 -10.12 1.98 -5.72
CA TRP A 18 -9.03 2.44 -6.57
C TRP A 18 -8.82 3.95 -6.46
N GLY A 19 -9.89 4.75 -6.36
CA GLY A 19 -9.79 6.20 -6.15
C GLY A 19 -8.97 6.59 -4.92
N LEU A 20 -8.91 5.75 -3.88
CA LEU A 20 -8.10 5.97 -2.68
C LEU A 20 -6.63 5.51 -2.85
N ILE A 21 -6.41 4.43 -3.60
CA ILE A 21 -5.10 3.76 -3.74
C ILE A 21 -4.27 4.33 -4.89
N ARG A 22 -4.92 4.74 -5.99
CA ARG A 22 -4.28 5.19 -7.23
C ARG A 22 -3.31 6.34 -7.01
N ASP A 23 -3.67 7.30 -6.17
CA ASP A 23 -2.79 8.42 -5.83
C ASP A 23 -1.67 7.95 -4.90
N PHE A 24 -0.50 7.74 -5.50
CA PHE A 24 0.70 7.29 -4.79
C PHE A 24 1.09 8.23 -3.64
N GLY A 25 0.81 9.53 -3.76
CA GLY A 25 1.09 10.55 -2.74
C GLY A 25 0.09 10.55 -1.58
N ALA A 26 -1.07 9.91 -1.74
CA ALA A 26 -2.15 9.91 -0.76
C ALA A 26 -2.09 8.77 0.27
N LEU A 27 -0.97 8.03 0.35
CA LEU A 27 -0.78 6.90 1.27
C LEU A 27 -1.22 7.21 2.71
N GLY A 28 -0.91 8.42 3.19
CA GLY A 28 -1.23 8.85 4.56
C GLY A 28 -2.72 8.97 4.87
N ARG A 29 -3.60 8.93 3.86
CA ARG A 29 -5.05 8.93 4.07
C ARG A 29 -5.58 7.59 4.56
N TRP A 30 -4.94 6.49 4.15
CA TRP A 30 -5.48 5.15 4.34
C TRP A 30 -4.50 4.15 4.97
N LEU A 31 -3.20 4.44 5.04
CA LEU A 31 -2.25 3.61 5.76
C LEU A 31 -2.09 4.09 7.21
N PRO A 32 -2.48 3.29 8.22
CA PRO A 32 -2.29 3.65 9.62
C PRO A 32 -0.82 3.88 9.98
N GLY A 33 -0.55 4.82 10.88
CA GLY A 33 0.80 5.13 11.36
C GLY A 33 1.61 6.12 10.51
N VAL A 34 1.13 6.45 9.30
CA VAL A 34 1.71 7.51 8.47
C VAL A 34 1.33 8.87 9.05
N LYS A 35 2.33 9.66 9.43
CA LYS A 35 2.17 11.04 9.89
C LYS A 35 2.16 12.03 8.74
N ARG A 36 2.98 11.77 7.71
CA ARG A 36 3.11 12.61 6.54
C ARG A 36 3.52 11.78 5.33
N CYS A 37 2.95 12.07 4.18
CA CYS A 37 3.33 11.49 2.89
C CYS A 37 3.35 12.61 1.86
N LEU A 38 4.46 12.75 1.13
CA LEU A 38 4.64 13.76 0.10
C LEU A 38 5.37 13.17 -1.10
N ILE A 39 4.98 13.58 -2.30
CA ILE A 39 5.80 13.36 -3.50
C ILE A 39 7.01 14.29 -3.42
N GLU A 40 8.18 13.76 -3.75
CA GLU A 40 9.40 14.53 -3.91
C GLU A 40 9.44 15.15 -5.31
N GLY A 41 9.78 16.45 -5.38
CA GLY A 41 9.75 17.22 -6.64
C GLY A 41 8.35 17.70 -7.00
N ASP A 42 8.20 18.13 -8.26
CA ASP A 42 6.97 18.77 -8.77
C ASP A 42 6.19 17.88 -9.75
N ASP A 43 6.64 16.63 -9.94
CA ASP A 43 5.96 15.69 -10.82
C ASP A 43 4.61 15.22 -10.23
N PRO A 44 3.60 14.94 -11.08
CA PRO A 44 2.36 14.33 -10.63
C PRO A 44 2.61 12.99 -9.91
N GLY A 45 1.89 12.74 -8.82
CA GLY A 45 2.06 11.53 -8.00
C GLY A 45 1.77 10.22 -8.73
N ASP A 46 1.08 10.25 -9.87
CA ASP A 46 0.79 9.08 -10.69
C ASP A 46 1.81 8.83 -11.81
N ARG A 47 2.86 9.65 -11.93
CA ARG A 47 3.94 9.45 -12.90
C ARG A 47 4.89 8.35 -12.41
N VAL A 48 5.02 7.26 -13.19
CA VAL A 48 6.01 6.21 -12.91
C VAL A 48 7.42 6.80 -12.77
N GLY A 49 8.13 6.41 -11.71
CA GLY A 49 9.47 6.88 -11.35
C GLY A 49 9.49 7.92 -10.23
N VAL A 50 8.36 8.55 -9.89
CA VAL A 50 8.30 9.51 -8.77
C VAL A 50 8.58 8.83 -7.44
N ILE A 51 9.11 9.62 -6.51
CA ILE A 51 9.44 9.17 -5.16
C ILE A 51 8.47 9.82 -4.20
N ARG A 52 7.93 9.04 -3.26
CA ARG A 52 7.23 9.56 -2.10
C ARG A 52 8.09 9.42 -0.86
N ARG A 53 8.07 10.44 -0.02
CA ARG A 53 8.66 10.44 1.32
C ARG A 53 7.56 10.25 2.34
N VAL A 54 7.63 9.14 3.06
CA VAL A 54 6.67 8.73 4.08
C VAL A 54 7.32 8.85 5.45
N GLU A 55 6.67 9.57 6.37
CA GLU A 55 7.06 9.65 7.77
C GLU A 55 6.14 8.75 8.59
N MET A 56 6.70 7.69 9.18
CA MET A 56 5.99 6.78 10.07
C MET A 56 6.51 6.92 11.50
N GLY A 57 5.61 6.82 12.47
CA GLY A 57 5.97 7.02 13.89
C GLY A 57 6.94 5.99 14.46
N ASP A 58 6.85 4.75 13.99
CA ASP A 58 7.56 3.57 14.49
C ASP A 58 8.84 3.23 13.70
N VAL A 59 8.90 3.63 12.42
CA VAL A 59 10.01 3.32 11.50
C VAL A 59 10.83 4.55 11.13
N GLY A 60 10.29 5.76 11.31
CA GLY A 60 10.91 7.00 10.86
C GLY A 60 10.61 7.28 9.39
N VAL A 61 11.61 7.74 8.64
CA VAL A 61 11.45 8.16 7.24
C VAL A 61 11.68 6.99 6.31
N ILE A 62 10.79 6.82 5.34
CA ILE A 62 10.86 5.85 4.25
C ILE A 62 10.72 6.61 2.93
N ARG A 63 11.57 6.29 1.95
CA ARG A 63 11.41 6.77 0.57
C ARG A 63 11.04 5.60 -0.32
N GLU A 64 9.97 5.78 -1.08
CA GLU A 64 9.43 4.75 -1.96
C GLU A 64 9.31 5.29 -3.38
N GLN A 65 9.74 4.49 -4.36
CA GLN A 65 9.64 4.83 -5.77
C GLN A 65 8.49 4.08 -6.43
N LEU A 66 7.66 4.79 -7.19
CA LEU A 66 6.61 4.20 -8.02
C LEU A 66 7.25 3.49 -9.23
N LEU A 67 7.03 2.19 -9.37
CA LEU A 67 7.60 1.36 -10.44
C LEU A 67 6.60 1.06 -11.56
N ALA A 68 5.31 0.94 -11.23
CA ALA A 68 4.25 0.74 -12.21
C ALA A 68 2.91 1.19 -11.63
N LEU A 69 2.05 1.73 -12.50
CA LEU A 69 0.66 2.07 -12.19
C LEU A 69 -0.20 1.65 -13.39
N SER A 70 -1.25 0.86 -13.15
CA SER A 70 -2.17 0.39 -14.18
C SER A 70 -3.61 0.62 -13.75
N ASP A 71 -4.26 1.59 -14.38
CA ASP A 71 -5.69 1.86 -14.21
C ASP A 71 -6.56 0.75 -14.80
N VAL A 72 -6.08 0.03 -15.82
CA VAL A 72 -6.80 -1.09 -16.45
C VAL A 72 -6.83 -2.31 -15.53
N ASN A 73 -5.70 -2.62 -14.89
CA ASN A 73 -5.56 -3.80 -14.03
C ASN A 73 -5.76 -3.47 -12.54
N HIS A 74 -6.07 -2.21 -12.20
CA HIS A 74 -6.16 -1.69 -10.84
C HIS A 74 -4.98 -2.14 -9.96
N ALA A 75 -3.77 -1.89 -10.44
CA ALA A 75 -2.54 -2.34 -9.82
C ALA A 75 -1.50 -1.23 -9.69
N VAL A 76 -0.86 -1.16 -8.52
CA VAL A 76 0.25 -0.25 -8.23
C VAL A 76 1.43 -1.03 -7.70
N THR A 77 2.62 -0.83 -8.29
CA THR A 77 3.87 -1.46 -7.86
C THR A 77 4.87 -0.39 -7.45
N PHE A 78 5.54 -0.58 -6.31
CA PHE A 78 6.54 0.33 -5.79
C PHE A 78 7.69 -0.40 -5.10
N SER A 79 8.76 0.33 -4.80
CA SER A 79 9.93 -0.18 -4.08
C SER A 79 10.34 0.77 -2.97
N ILE A 80 10.80 0.24 -1.84
CA ILE A 80 11.46 1.03 -0.79
C ILE A 80 12.92 1.21 -1.22
N ILE A 81 13.30 2.44 -1.50
CA ILE A 81 14.66 2.81 -1.94
C ILE A 81 15.52 3.32 -0.77
N GLU A 82 14.91 3.79 0.31
CA GLU A 82 15.60 4.25 1.52
C GLU A 82 14.70 4.03 2.74
N ALA A 83 15.20 3.33 3.77
CA ALA A 83 14.49 3.14 5.05
C ALA A 83 15.45 2.67 6.16
N ALA A 84 15.08 2.91 7.41
CA ALA A 84 15.74 2.32 8.57
C ALA A 84 15.35 0.84 8.82
N LEU A 85 14.39 0.29 8.06
CA LEU A 85 13.99 -1.11 8.16
C LEU A 85 15.14 -2.04 7.76
N PRO A 86 15.32 -3.19 8.44
CA PRO A 86 16.38 -4.15 8.13
C PRO A 86 16.03 -5.03 6.91
N ILE A 87 15.56 -4.42 5.83
CA ILE A 87 15.19 -5.06 4.57
C ILE A 87 15.92 -4.41 3.40
N ARG A 88 16.12 -5.16 2.32
CA ARG A 88 16.71 -4.68 1.06
C ARG A 88 15.99 -5.30 -0.13
N ASN A 89 16.17 -4.69 -1.31
CA ASN A 89 15.55 -5.13 -2.56
C ASN A 89 14.03 -5.32 -2.43
N TYR A 90 13.36 -4.41 -1.68
CA TYR A 90 11.93 -4.50 -1.44
C TYR A 90 11.17 -4.10 -2.70
N ARG A 91 10.25 -4.95 -3.13
CA ARG A 91 9.29 -4.66 -4.20
C ARG A 91 7.91 -5.10 -3.74
N SER A 92 6.92 -4.27 -3.99
CA SER A 92 5.57 -4.51 -3.55
C SER A 92 4.55 -4.16 -4.61
N THR A 93 3.46 -4.92 -4.66
CA THR A 93 2.32 -4.68 -5.56
C THR A 93 1.01 -4.80 -4.78
N ILE A 94 0.14 -3.80 -4.95
CA ILE A 94 -1.27 -3.85 -4.55
C ILE A 94 -2.09 -4.04 -5.81
N THR A 95 -3.01 -5.01 -5.80
CA THR A 95 -3.91 -5.32 -6.93
C THR A 95 -5.35 -5.41 -6.44
N LEU A 96 -6.27 -4.86 -7.22
CA LEU A 96 -7.71 -4.96 -6.97
C LEU A 96 -8.39 -5.80 -8.06
N LEU A 97 -9.32 -6.65 -7.66
CA LEU A 97 -10.18 -7.42 -8.56
C LEU A 97 -11.66 -7.25 -8.14
N PRO A 98 -12.59 -7.14 -9.10
CA PRO A 98 -14.01 -7.09 -8.77
C PRO A 98 -14.50 -8.45 -8.26
N VAL A 99 -15.29 -8.41 -7.19
CA VAL A 99 -16.11 -9.53 -6.71
C VAL A 99 -17.54 -9.25 -7.15
N THR A 100 -17.90 -9.82 -8.30
CA THR A 100 -19.10 -9.45 -9.06
C THR A 100 -20.41 -9.94 -8.46
N ASP A 101 -20.36 -10.89 -7.51
CA ASP A 101 -21.55 -11.44 -6.84
C ASP A 101 -22.11 -10.52 -5.73
N GLY A 102 -21.52 -9.33 -5.54
CA GLY A 102 -22.00 -8.34 -4.58
C GLY A 102 -21.45 -6.93 -4.76
N ASP A 103 -20.89 -6.61 -5.93
CA ASP A 103 -20.21 -5.33 -6.24
C ASP A 103 -19.16 -4.93 -5.17
N ARG A 104 -18.33 -5.92 -4.79
CA ARG A 104 -17.27 -5.79 -3.78
C ARG A 104 -15.90 -5.79 -4.46
N THR A 105 -14.86 -5.48 -3.70
CA THR A 105 -13.48 -5.49 -4.17
C THR A 105 -12.66 -6.53 -3.42
N PHE A 106 -12.07 -7.47 -4.14
CA PHE A 106 -10.96 -8.26 -3.62
C PHE A 106 -9.68 -7.44 -3.74
N ILE A 107 -9.02 -7.20 -2.60
CA ILE A 107 -7.73 -6.51 -2.53
C ILE A 107 -6.64 -7.50 -2.13
N GLN A 108 -5.50 -7.44 -2.80
CA GLN A 108 -4.30 -8.20 -2.48
C GLN A 108 -3.09 -7.29 -2.45
N TRP A 109 -2.26 -7.44 -1.42
CA TRP A 109 -0.96 -6.76 -1.29
C TRP A 109 0.13 -7.80 -1.13
N CYS A 110 1.01 -7.89 -2.13
CA CYS A 110 2.18 -8.78 -2.13
C CYS A 110 3.46 -7.96 -1.99
N GLY A 111 4.34 -8.37 -1.08
CA GLY A 111 5.68 -7.82 -0.93
C GLY A 111 6.75 -8.89 -1.09
N GLN A 112 7.89 -8.52 -1.63
CA GLN A 112 9.07 -9.34 -1.77
C GLN A 112 10.29 -8.56 -1.31
N PHE A 113 11.14 -9.16 -0.48
CA PHE A 113 12.35 -8.51 0.02
C PHE A 113 13.39 -9.50 0.52
N GLU A 114 14.54 -8.97 0.93
CA GLU A 114 15.61 -9.71 1.57
C GLU A 114 15.89 -9.11 2.94
N ALA A 115 16.15 -9.96 3.93
CA ALA A 115 16.53 -9.55 5.28
C ALA A 115 17.63 -10.49 5.80
N ALA A 116 18.44 -10.01 6.75
CA ALA A 116 19.37 -10.87 7.47
C ALA A 116 18.61 -11.92 8.28
N ALA A 117 19.20 -13.11 8.51
CA ALA A 117 18.53 -14.23 9.19
C ALA A 117 17.89 -13.84 10.54
N LYS A 118 18.55 -12.97 11.32
CA LYS A 118 18.04 -12.45 12.60
C LYS A 118 16.77 -11.59 12.50
N HIS A 119 16.44 -11.09 11.31
CA HIS A 119 15.27 -10.23 11.06
C HIS A 119 14.25 -10.87 10.11
N ALA A 120 14.60 -11.96 9.43
CA ALA A 120 13.77 -12.58 8.40
C ALA A 120 12.36 -12.93 8.91
N ALA A 121 12.28 -13.76 9.95
CA ALA A 121 11.00 -14.22 10.49
C ALA A 121 10.15 -13.08 11.07
N SER A 122 10.77 -12.10 11.74
CA SER A 122 10.03 -10.97 12.32
C SER A 122 9.49 -10.02 11.26
N MET A 123 10.24 -9.77 10.19
CA MET A 123 9.76 -8.95 9.06
C MET A 123 8.70 -9.69 8.25
N GLU A 124 8.87 -10.98 8.02
CA GLU A 124 7.89 -11.82 7.33
C GLU A 124 6.53 -11.82 8.04
N ALA A 125 6.52 -11.96 9.37
CA ALA A 125 5.30 -11.90 10.17
C ALA A 125 4.72 -10.47 10.26
N ARG A 126 5.58 -9.45 10.35
CA ARG A 126 5.16 -8.06 10.55
C ARG A 126 4.37 -7.50 9.36
N MET A 127 4.82 -7.75 8.14
CA MET A 127 4.26 -7.04 6.97
C MET A 127 2.77 -7.32 6.75
N PRO A 128 2.29 -8.58 6.69
CA PRO A 128 0.86 -8.85 6.52
C PRO A 128 0.00 -8.36 7.69
N ILE A 129 0.46 -8.58 8.93
CA ILE A 129 -0.36 -8.41 10.14
C ILE A 129 -0.41 -6.95 10.59
N HIS A 130 0.71 -6.24 10.53
CA HIS A 130 0.82 -4.89 11.12
C HIS A 130 0.78 -3.77 10.09
N ILE A 131 0.93 -4.08 8.80
CA ILE A 131 0.93 -3.08 7.73
C ILE A 131 -0.23 -3.32 6.76
N TYR A 132 -0.30 -4.51 6.14
CA TYR A 132 -1.23 -4.74 5.02
C TYR A 132 -2.68 -4.87 5.48
N GLN A 133 -2.98 -5.75 6.44
CA GLN A 133 -4.34 -5.92 6.93
C GLN A 133 -4.91 -4.62 7.55
N PRO A 134 -4.18 -3.89 8.43
CA PRO A 134 -4.67 -2.63 8.97
C PRO A 134 -4.95 -1.56 7.90
N ALA A 135 -4.21 -1.58 6.79
CA ALA A 135 -4.50 -0.70 5.66
C ALA A 135 -5.83 -1.06 4.97
N PHE A 136 -6.12 -2.36 4.82
CA PHE A 136 -7.40 -2.81 4.26
C PHE A 136 -8.57 -2.46 5.16
N ASP A 137 -8.42 -2.66 6.46
CA ASP A 137 -9.44 -2.32 7.45
C ASP A 137 -9.73 -0.81 7.40
N ARG A 138 -8.67 0.02 7.32
CA ARG A 138 -8.82 1.47 7.22
C ARG A 138 -9.48 1.91 5.92
N LEU A 139 -9.19 1.27 4.79
CA LEU A 139 -9.88 1.54 3.52
C LEU A 139 -11.38 1.24 3.63
N ALA A 140 -11.74 0.10 4.23
CA ALA A 140 -13.13 -0.27 4.44
C ALA A 140 -13.87 0.73 5.35
N GLU A 141 -13.24 1.20 6.43
CA GLU A 141 -13.80 2.24 7.30
C GLU A 141 -14.06 3.55 6.56
N ILE A 142 -13.10 4.04 5.77
CA ILE A 142 -13.24 5.29 5.00
C ILE A 142 -14.44 5.20 4.08
N LEU A 143 -14.60 4.09 3.37
CA LEU A 143 -15.68 3.89 2.39
C LEU A 143 -17.05 3.78 3.07
N ALA A 144 -17.15 3.06 4.19
CA ALA A 144 -18.39 2.98 4.97
C ALA A 144 -18.82 4.35 5.53
N LEU A 145 -17.86 5.21 5.90
CA LEU A 145 -18.14 6.59 6.34
C LEU A 145 -18.58 7.51 5.20
N MET A 146 -18.11 7.28 3.97
CA MET A 146 -18.54 8.05 2.80
C MET A 146 -19.97 7.70 2.38
N GLU A 147 -20.37 6.43 2.49
CA GLU A 147 -21.73 5.98 2.19
C GLU A 147 -22.77 6.52 3.18
N THR A 148 -22.43 6.61 4.46
CA THR A 148 -23.35 7.11 5.50
C THR A 148 -23.60 8.62 5.46
N GLN A 149 -22.78 9.36 4.71
CA GLN A 149 -22.90 10.81 4.54
C GLN A 149 -23.56 11.22 3.20
N SER A 150 -23.89 10.24 2.35
CA SER A 150 -24.55 10.42 1.05
C SER A 150 -26.05 10.18 1.14
#